data_AF-A0A509BW53-F1
#
_entry.id   AF-A0A509BW53-F1
#
_cell.length_a   1.000
_cell.length_b   1.000
_cell.length_c   1.000
_cell.angle_alpha   90.00
_cell.angle_beta   90.00
_cell.angle_gamma   90.00
#
_symmetry.space_group_name_H-M   'P 1'
#
loop_
_entity.id
_entity.type
_entity.pdbx_description
1 polymer ?
#
loop_
_entity_poly.entity_id
_entity_poly.type
_entity_poly.pdbx_seq_one_letter_code
_entity_poly.pdbx_strand_id
1 'polypeptide(L)'
;MVHDAERGAFDSHLAELIMAGREIFRLEQIESLAREKVKRLFFIDEVEVFLGFQNQLRESLSLTTMTQDMRFYNVSGITESDLDEAEIRIKIAENRDFHKWFALWGPWHKVLERIAPEEWREMMAKRAECIETDEYQSRVNAELEALGIAGDPDAERMAGMRIMEEINQTLFTEIMENILLKKEVSSLMSAYWR
;
A
#
# COMPACT_ATOMS: atom_id res chain seq x y z
N MET A 1 12.66 -3.37 -9.47
CA MET A 1 11.62 -4.00 -8.62
C MET A 1 10.24 -4.02 -9.27
N VAL A 2 9.54 -2.89 -9.47
CA VAL A 2 8.23 -2.87 -10.17
C VAL A 2 8.32 -3.47 -11.58
N HIS A 3 9.30 -3.04 -12.37
CA HIS A 3 9.55 -3.59 -13.71
C HIS A 3 9.96 -5.08 -13.72
N ASP A 4 10.54 -5.59 -12.63
CA ASP A 4 10.94 -7.01 -12.54
C ASP A 4 9.73 -7.90 -12.22
N ALA A 5 8.81 -7.38 -11.39
CA ALA A 5 7.51 -7.98 -11.15
C ALA A 5 6.63 -7.98 -12.41
N GLU A 6 6.71 -6.94 -13.25
CA GLU A 6 6.00 -6.91 -14.53
C GLU A 6 6.53 -7.96 -15.53
N ARG A 7 7.82 -8.33 -15.43
CA ARG A 7 8.49 -9.25 -16.37
C ARG A 7 8.48 -10.73 -15.95
N GLY A 8 7.85 -11.06 -14.82
CA GLY A 8 7.71 -12.44 -14.35
C GLY A 8 8.85 -12.96 -13.46
N ALA A 9 9.75 -12.09 -12.99
CA ALA A 9 10.89 -12.52 -12.17
C ALA A 9 10.47 -13.17 -10.82
N PHE A 10 9.28 -12.80 -10.32
CA PHE A 10 8.76 -13.26 -9.04
C PHE A 10 7.72 -14.39 -9.14
N ASP A 11 7.44 -14.93 -10.33
CA ASP A 11 6.37 -15.93 -10.50
C ASP A 11 6.62 -17.21 -9.69
N SER A 12 7.88 -17.54 -9.41
CA SER A 12 8.31 -18.61 -8.50
C SER A 12 8.90 -18.12 -7.17
N HIS A 13 8.96 -16.80 -6.93
CA HIS A 13 9.65 -16.18 -5.79
C HIS A 13 8.73 -15.20 -5.05
N LEU A 14 7.54 -15.68 -4.65
CA LEU A 14 6.55 -14.86 -3.94
C LEU A 14 7.09 -14.27 -2.64
N ALA A 15 7.97 -14.99 -1.94
CA ALA A 15 8.60 -14.49 -0.72
C ALA A 15 9.43 -13.22 -0.97
N GLU A 16 10.19 -13.20 -2.07
CA GLU A 16 11.00 -12.03 -2.45
C GLU A 16 10.12 -10.84 -2.84
N LEU A 17 9.01 -11.10 -3.55
CA LEU A 17 8.03 -10.06 -3.89
C LEU A 17 7.40 -9.44 -2.64
N ILE A 18 7.04 -10.27 -1.65
CA ILE A 18 6.46 -9.79 -0.39
C ILE A 18 7.47 -8.91 0.35
N MET A 19 8.73 -9.33 0.43
CA MET A 19 9.79 -8.53 1.06
C MET A 19 10.04 -7.22 0.32
N ALA A 20 10.05 -7.23 -1.01
CA ALA A 20 10.15 -6.03 -1.82
C ALA A 20 8.93 -5.10 -1.58
N GLY A 21 7.72 -5.67 -1.51
CA GLY A 21 6.50 -4.94 -1.17
C GLY A 21 6.59 -4.27 0.20
N ARG A 22 7.12 -4.95 1.23
CA ARG A 22 7.34 -4.37 2.56
C ARG A 22 8.29 -3.18 2.51
N GLU A 23 9.38 -3.29 1.75
CA GLU A 23 10.32 -2.18 1.57
C GLU A 23 9.64 -0.99 0.88
N ILE A 24 8.89 -1.21 -0.20
CA ILE A 24 8.13 -0.14 -0.89
C ILE A 24 7.10 0.50 0.04
N PHE A 25 6.36 -0.30 0.82
CA PHE A 25 5.40 0.22 1.81
C PHE A 25 6.08 1.18 2.79
N ARG A 26 7.25 0.80 3.34
CA ARG A 26 8.01 1.66 4.26
C ARG A 26 8.44 2.95 3.58
N LEU A 27 8.86 2.89 2.31
CA LEU A 27 9.23 4.09 1.54
C LEU A 27 8.04 5.04 1.32
N GLU A 28 6.85 4.53 1.04
CA GLU A 28 5.63 5.35 0.94
C GLU A 28 5.28 6.02 2.28
N GLN A 29 5.46 5.31 3.40
CA GLN A 29 5.28 5.91 4.73
C GLN A 29 6.32 7.02 4.98
N ILE A 30 7.57 6.83 4.56
CA ILE A 30 8.63 7.85 4.66
C ILE A 30 8.29 9.07 3.81
N GLU A 31 7.76 8.89 2.60
CA GLU A 31 7.31 10.01 1.74
C GLU A 31 6.22 10.82 2.43
N SER A 32 5.23 10.16 3.02
CA SER A 32 4.16 10.83 3.79
C SER A 32 4.70 11.64 4.97
N LEU A 33 5.66 11.08 5.72
CA LEU A 33 6.31 11.76 6.84
C LEU A 33 7.17 12.95 6.37
N ALA A 34 7.89 12.81 5.26
CA ALA A 34 8.66 13.89 4.67
C ALA A 34 7.76 15.07 4.27
N ARG A 35 6.62 14.77 3.63
CA ARG A 35 5.59 15.77 3.29
C ARG A 35 4.97 16.43 4.50
N GLU A 36 4.81 15.71 5.62
CA GLU A 36 4.34 16.30 6.88
C GLU A 36 5.40 17.25 7.46
N LYS A 37 6.66 16.82 7.47
CA LYS A 37 7.77 17.54 8.09
C LYS A 37 8.16 18.80 7.32
N VAL A 38 8.21 18.74 5.99
CA VAL A 38 8.62 19.87 5.14
C VAL A 38 7.71 21.10 5.34
N LYS A 39 6.42 20.88 5.65
CA LYS A 39 5.47 21.97 5.99
C LYS A 39 5.88 22.81 7.20
N ARG A 40 6.77 22.29 8.05
CA ARG A 40 7.27 22.94 9.27
C ARG A 40 8.68 23.52 9.09
N LEU A 41 9.32 23.29 7.95
CA LEU A 41 10.68 23.74 7.66
C LEU A 41 10.65 24.93 6.69
N PHE A 42 11.56 25.88 6.91
CA PHE A 42 11.81 26.94 5.94
C PHE A 42 13.05 26.56 5.13
N PHE A 43 12.96 26.65 3.80
CA PHE A 43 14.08 26.47 2.85
C PHE A 43 14.61 25.04 2.62
N ILE A 44 14.00 24.00 3.20
CA ILE A 44 14.37 22.59 2.96
C ILE A 44 13.38 21.98 1.97
N ASP A 45 13.87 21.21 1.00
CA ASP A 45 13.05 20.52 0.00
C ASP A 45 12.50 19.17 0.52
N GLU A 46 11.32 18.76 0.08
CA GLU A 46 10.68 17.48 0.46
C GLU A 46 11.58 16.28 0.13
N VAL A 47 12.32 16.34 -0.99
CA VAL A 47 13.26 15.30 -1.41
C VAL A 47 14.43 15.18 -0.42
N GLU A 48 14.94 16.29 0.10
CA GLU A 48 16.03 16.26 1.10
C GLU A 48 15.56 15.64 2.43
N VAL A 49 14.34 15.96 2.85
CA VAL A 49 13.73 15.35 4.04
C VAL A 49 13.48 13.85 3.83
N PHE A 50 12.95 13.47 2.67
CA PHE A 50 12.72 12.08 2.30
C PHE A 50 14.03 11.27 2.32
N LEU A 51 15.07 11.75 1.64
CA LEU A 51 16.38 11.11 1.60
C LEU A 51 17.04 11.07 2.98
N GLY A 52 16.81 12.10 3.80
CA GLY A 52 17.23 12.14 5.20
C GLY A 52 16.62 11.00 6.02
N PHE A 53 15.29 10.86 6.02
CA PHE A 53 14.61 9.75 6.71
C PHE A 53 15.01 8.39 6.14
N GLN A 54 15.03 8.25 4.82
CA GLN A 54 15.38 6.99 4.14
C GLN A 54 16.77 6.51 4.53
N ASN A 55 17.76 7.40 4.53
CA ASN A 55 19.14 7.04 4.84
C ASN A 55 19.34 6.75 6.34
N GLN A 56 18.76 7.59 7.22
CA GLN A 56 18.92 7.43 8.67
C GLN A 56 18.15 6.22 9.23
N LEU A 57 17.00 5.87 8.63
CA LEU A 57 16.18 4.73 9.04
C LEU A 57 16.50 3.45 8.25
N ARG A 58 17.53 3.46 7.40
CA ARG A 58 17.89 2.33 6.53
C ARG A 58 18.07 1.03 7.31
N GLU A 59 18.84 1.08 8.38
CA GLU A 59 19.15 -0.11 9.18
C GLU A 59 17.95 -0.53 10.04
N SER A 60 17.29 0.43 10.69
CA SER A 60 16.17 0.14 11.59
C SER A 60 14.91 -0.35 10.88
N LEU A 61 14.71 0.07 9.62
CA LEU A 61 13.62 -0.36 8.75
C LEU A 61 14.05 -1.40 7.69
N SER A 62 15.28 -1.90 7.75
CA SER A 62 15.81 -2.92 6.83
C SER A 62 15.58 -2.57 5.35
N LEU A 63 15.94 -1.35 4.93
CA LEU A 63 15.83 -0.89 3.55
C LEU A 63 17.05 -1.39 2.76
N THR A 64 16.86 -2.43 1.94
CA THR A 64 17.96 -3.19 1.33
C THR A 64 18.34 -2.74 -0.07
N THR A 65 17.47 -2.03 -0.78
CA THR A 65 17.64 -1.71 -2.20
C THR A 65 18.46 -0.42 -2.41
N MET A 66 18.85 0.28 -1.34
CA MET A 66 19.38 1.64 -1.41
C MET A 66 20.90 1.73 -1.26
N THR A 67 21.51 2.67 -1.98
CA THR A 67 22.96 2.94 -1.94
C THR A 67 23.42 3.49 -0.60
N GLN A 68 24.59 3.05 -0.13
CA GLN A 68 25.06 3.25 1.23
C GLN A 68 25.49 4.68 1.59
N ASP A 69 25.83 5.53 0.61
CA ASP A 69 26.52 6.79 0.85
C ASP A 69 25.77 7.98 0.25
N MET A 70 25.11 8.77 1.10
CA MET A 70 24.75 10.15 0.79
C MET A 70 25.66 11.10 1.59
N ARG A 71 26.48 11.88 0.89
CA ARG A 71 27.52 12.75 1.49
C ARG A 71 27.01 13.89 2.39
N PHE A 72 25.71 14.19 2.41
CA PHE A 72 25.15 15.34 3.12
C PHE A 72 24.10 14.92 4.15
N TYR A 73 24.57 14.51 5.33
CA TYR A 73 23.74 14.02 6.44
C TYR A 73 23.01 15.13 7.23
N ASN A 74 23.53 16.36 7.21
CA ASN A 74 23.21 17.36 8.25
C ASN A 74 22.25 18.47 7.81
N VAL A 75 21.63 18.37 6.62
CA VAL A 75 20.91 19.50 6.00
C VAL A 75 19.38 19.32 5.99
N SER A 76 18.87 18.13 6.32
CA SER A 76 17.44 17.80 6.19
C SER A 76 16.54 18.32 7.32
N GLY A 77 17.08 18.97 8.36
CA GLY A 77 16.28 19.50 9.48
C GLY A 77 15.56 18.43 10.31
N ILE A 78 16.02 17.17 10.23
CA ILE A 78 15.50 16.01 10.94
C ILE A 78 16.24 15.87 12.27
N THR A 79 15.49 15.81 13.36
CA THR A 79 16.02 15.57 14.71
C THR A 79 15.98 14.08 15.06
N GLU A 80 16.73 13.67 16.09
CA GLU A 80 16.68 12.31 16.61
C GLU A 80 15.27 11.90 17.04
N SER A 81 14.53 12.82 17.69
CA SER A 81 13.14 12.58 18.06
C SER A 81 12.22 12.36 16.85
N ASP A 82 12.49 13.01 15.71
CA ASP A 82 11.72 12.77 14.49
C ASP A 82 11.99 11.36 13.94
N LEU A 83 13.23 10.87 14.07
CA LEU A 83 13.61 9.52 13.62
C LEU A 83 12.95 8.45 14.48
N ASP A 84 12.97 8.60 15.80
CA ASP A 84 12.32 7.68 16.74
C ASP A 84 10.81 7.61 16.48
N GLU A 85 10.16 8.76 16.32
CA GLU A 85 8.73 8.81 16.03
C GLU A 85 8.40 8.17 14.67
N ALA A 86 9.19 8.48 13.63
CA ALA A 86 9.02 7.93 12.29
C ALA A 86 9.16 6.41 12.29
N GLU A 87 10.19 5.88 12.94
CA GLU A 87 10.42 4.43 13.05
C GLU A 87 9.23 3.72 13.69
N ILE A 88 8.77 4.21 14.85
CA ILE A 88 7.64 3.62 15.58
C ILE A 88 6.37 3.67 14.72
N ARG A 89 6.07 4.82 14.11
CA ARG A 89 4.89 5.00 13.26
C ARG A 89 4.89 4.05 12.08
N ILE A 90 6.02 3.91 11.38
CA ILE A 90 6.16 3.02 10.22
C ILE A 90 6.00 1.56 10.62
N LYS A 91 6.64 1.12 11.72
CA LYS A 91 6.53 -0.26 12.20
C LYS A 91 5.10 -0.63 12.59
N ILE A 92 4.40 0.27 13.28
CA ILE A 92 2.99 0.10 13.62
C ILE A 92 2.12 0.06 12.37
N ALA A 93 2.34 0.98 11.42
CA ALA A 93 1.60 1.04 10.17
C ALA A 93 1.79 -0.25 9.35
N GLU A 94 3.01 -0.78 9.27
CA GLU A 94 3.26 -2.02 8.53
C GLU A 94 2.55 -3.22 9.16
N ASN A 95 2.60 -3.34 10.49
CA ASN A 95 1.89 -4.44 11.16
C ASN A 95 0.36 -4.37 11.00
N ARG A 96 -0.20 -3.17 10.84
CA ARG A 96 -1.66 -2.96 10.75
C ARG A 96 -2.18 -2.97 9.32
N ASP A 97 -1.49 -2.27 8.42
CA ASP A 97 -2.04 -1.86 7.12
C ASP A 97 -1.41 -2.59 5.94
N PHE A 98 -0.21 -3.18 6.11
CA PHE A 98 0.52 -3.82 5.01
C PHE A 98 -0.30 -4.89 4.28
N HIS A 99 -1.08 -5.67 5.02
CA HIS A 99 -1.92 -6.71 4.43
C HIS A 99 -2.92 -6.15 3.42
N LYS A 100 -3.62 -5.07 3.79
CA LYS A 100 -4.60 -4.41 2.93
C LYS A 100 -3.92 -3.68 1.78
N TRP A 101 -2.79 -3.03 2.06
CA TRP A 101 -2.00 -2.32 1.06
C TRP A 101 -1.48 -3.28 -0.02
N PHE A 102 -0.91 -4.43 0.37
CA PHE A 102 -0.35 -5.39 -0.57
C PHE A 102 -1.41 -6.00 -1.48
N ALA A 103 -2.63 -6.24 -0.95
CA ALA A 103 -3.75 -6.72 -1.76
C ALA A 103 -4.08 -5.78 -2.92
N LEU A 104 -3.91 -4.47 -2.76
CA LEU A 104 -4.16 -3.46 -3.80
C LEU A 104 -2.93 -3.11 -4.63
N TRP A 105 -1.77 -3.70 -4.34
CA TRP A 105 -0.51 -3.32 -4.96
C TRP A 105 -0.43 -3.82 -6.42
N GLY A 106 -0.29 -2.88 -7.36
CA GLY A 106 -0.31 -3.19 -8.81
C GLY A 106 0.70 -4.26 -9.27
N PRO A 107 1.97 -4.25 -8.81
CA PRO A 107 2.93 -5.31 -9.11
C PRO A 107 2.47 -6.71 -8.68
N TRP A 108 1.77 -6.81 -7.55
CA TRP A 108 1.18 -8.07 -7.10
C TRP A 108 0.06 -8.54 -8.02
N HIS A 109 -0.80 -7.63 -8.50
CA HIS A 109 -1.83 -7.96 -9.50
C HIS A 109 -1.24 -8.54 -10.78
N LYS A 110 -0.11 -8.00 -11.25
CA LYS A 110 0.58 -8.54 -12.44
C LYS A 110 1.14 -9.94 -12.23
N VAL A 111 1.59 -10.26 -11.02
CA VAL A 111 2.01 -11.62 -10.66
C VAL A 111 0.78 -12.52 -10.60
N LEU A 112 -0.30 -12.10 -9.93
CA LEU A 112 -1.57 -12.85 -9.86
C LEU A 112 -2.14 -13.22 -11.25
N GLU A 113 -2.16 -12.26 -12.17
CA GLU A 113 -2.58 -12.46 -13.58
C GLU A 113 -1.84 -13.63 -14.25
N ARG A 114 -0.59 -13.91 -13.86
CA ARG A 114 0.25 -14.96 -14.44
C ARG A 114 0.20 -16.27 -13.67
N ILE A 115 0.22 -16.22 -12.33
CA ILE A 115 0.30 -17.43 -11.49
C ILE A 115 -1.05 -18.08 -11.20
N ALA A 116 -2.15 -17.32 -11.33
CA ALA A 116 -3.52 -17.74 -11.03
C ALA A 116 -4.51 -17.06 -12.01
N PRO A 117 -4.39 -17.31 -13.34
CA PRO A 117 -5.15 -16.60 -14.35
C PRO A 117 -6.66 -16.90 -14.32
N GLU A 118 -7.05 -18.09 -13.84
CA GLU A 118 -8.45 -18.47 -13.72
C GLU A 118 -9.12 -17.74 -12.55
N GLU A 119 -8.53 -17.82 -11.35
CA GLU A 119 -9.02 -17.12 -10.17
C GLU A 119 -9.05 -15.60 -10.38
N TRP A 120 -8.05 -15.05 -11.07
CA TRP A 120 -8.03 -13.63 -11.43
C TRP A 120 -9.22 -13.25 -12.32
N ARG A 121 -9.52 -14.07 -13.35
CA ARG A 121 -10.64 -13.82 -14.27
C ARG A 121 -11.97 -13.91 -13.55
N GLU A 122 -12.15 -14.90 -12.67
CA GLU A 122 -13.35 -15.06 -11.86
C GLU A 122 -13.56 -13.88 -10.91
N MET A 123 -12.51 -13.43 -10.22
CA MET A 123 -12.57 -12.26 -9.34
C MET A 123 -12.92 -10.99 -10.12
N MET A 124 -12.32 -10.78 -11.30
CA MET A 124 -12.63 -9.62 -12.14
C MET A 124 -14.06 -9.66 -12.70
N ALA A 125 -14.58 -10.86 -13.00
CA ALA A 125 -15.99 -11.03 -13.38
C ALA A 125 -16.93 -10.71 -12.21
N LYS A 126 -16.64 -11.23 -11.00
CA LYS A 126 -17.38 -10.91 -9.77
C LYS A 126 -17.36 -9.41 -9.49
N ARG A 127 -16.21 -8.76 -9.68
CA ARG A 127 -16.07 -7.30 -9.57
C ARG A 127 -16.97 -6.57 -10.55
N ALA A 128 -16.97 -6.95 -11.83
CA ALA A 128 -17.82 -6.33 -12.85
C ALA A 128 -19.31 -6.50 -12.50
N GLU A 129 -19.71 -7.71 -12.10
CA GLU A 129 -21.07 -8.00 -11.66
C GLU A 129 -21.48 -7.14 -10.45
N CYS A 130 -20.63 -7.02 -9.42
CA CYS A 130 -20.91 -6.14 -8.28
C CYS A 130 -21.12 -4.68 -8.69
N ILE A 131 -20.44 -4.20 -9.72
CA ILE A 131 -20.52 -2.80 -10.18
C ILE A 131 -21.74 -2.57 -11.09
N GLU A 132 -22.04 -3.53 -11.96
CA GLU A 132 -23.13 -3.45 -12.94
C GLU A 132 -24.51 -3.72 -12.33
N THR A 133 -24.57 -4.40 -11.19
CA THR A 133 -25.82 -4.73 -10.49
C THR A 133 -26.37 -3.57 -9.66
N ASP A 134 -27.69 -3.62 -9.40
CA ASP A 134 -28.40 -2.70 -8.51
C ASP A 134 -27.86 -2.70 -7.07
N GLU A 135 -27.05 -3.70 -6.68
CA GLU A 135 -26.47 -3.79 -5.34
C GLU A 135 -25.49 -2.64 -5.07
N TYR A 136 -24.64 -2.28 -6.03
CA TYR A 136 -23.73 -1.15 -5.89
C TYR A 136 -24.49 0.17 -5.76
N GLN A 137 -25.46 0.42 -6.65
CA GLN A 137 -26.28 1.62 -6.58
C GLN A 137 -27.14 1.67 -5.30
N SER A 138 -27.66 0.53 -4.85
CA SER A 138 -28.41 0.43 -3.60
C SER A 138 -27.54 0.76 -2.39
N ARG A 139 -26.29 0.28 -2.35
CA ARG A 139 -25.33 0.64 -1.28
C ARG A 139 -24.99 2.13 -1.30
N VAL A 140 -24.79 2.72 -2.48
CA VAL A 140 -24.52 4.16 -2.63
C VAL A 140 -25.70 4.97 -2.11
N ASN A 141 -26.92 4.64 -2.54
CA ASN A 141 -28.12 5.32 -2.10
C ASN A 141 -28.33 5.20 -0.58
N ALA A 142 -28.13 4.01 -0.01
CA ALA A 142 -28.25 3.79 1.43
C ALA A 142 -27.25 4.63 2.25
N GLU A 143 -26.02 4.79 1.76
CA GLU A 143 -25.02 5.62 2.41
C GLU A 143 -25.38 7.12 2.35
N LEU A 144 -25.81 7.59 1.19
CA LEU A 144 -26.23 8.99 0.99
C LEU A 144 -27.46 9.34 1.84
N GLU A 145 -28.42 8.43 1.93
CA GLU A 145 -29.59 8.57 2.80
C GLU A 145 -29.17 8.62 4.28
N ALA A 146 -28.28 7.73 4.71
CA ALA A 146 -27.78 7.70 6.09
C ALA A 146 -27.05 8.99 6.49
N LEU A 147 -26.34 9.61 5.55
CA LEU A 147 -25.64 10.88 5.75
C LEU A 147 -26.53 12.11 5.53
N GLY A 148 -27.75 11.95 5.00
CA GLY A 148 -28.67 13.04 4.72
C GLY A 148 -28.21 13.98 3.60
N ILE A 149 -27.38 13.48 2.68
CA ILE A 149 -26.75 14.25 1.58
C ILE A 149 -27.20 13.77 0.18
N ALA A 150 -28.31 13.03 0.11
CA ALA A 150 -28.88 12.55 -1.14
C ALA A 150 -29.25 13.71 -2.08
N GLY A 151 -28.93 13.58 -3.37
CA GLY A 151 -29.20 14.58 -4.41
C GLY A 151 -28.10 15.63 -4.63
N ASP A 152 -26.99 15.56 -3.89
CA ASP A 152 -25.75 16.29 -4.21
C ASP A 152 -24.90 15.43 -5.16
N PRO A 153 -24.66 15.87 -6.42
CA PRO A 153 -23.88 15.11 -7.40
C PRO A 153 -22.43 14.84 -6.96
N ASP A 154 -21.82 15.74 -6.17
CA ASP A 154 -20.47 15.55 -5.68
C ASP A 154 -20.46 14.51 -4.54
N ALA A 155 -21.46 14.55 -3.65
CA ALA A 155 -21.64 13.54 -2.61
C ALA A 155 -21.89 12.14 -3.20
N GLU A 156 -22.76 12.04 -4.21
CA GLU A 156 -23.03 10.81 -4.95
C GLU A 156 -21.75 10.23 -5.55
N ARG A 157 -20.93 11.07 -6.17
CA ARG A 157 -19.66 10.67 -6.75
C ARG A 157 -18.69 10.14 -5.68
N MET A 158 -18.55 10.85 -4.56
CA MET A 158 -17.65 10.44 -3.48
C MET A 158 -18.12 9.15 -2.78
N ALA A 159 -19.42 8.97 -2.57
CA ALA A 159 -19.98 7.73 -2.02
C ALA A 159 -19.74 6.55 -2.96
N GLY A 160 -19.97 6.74 -4.27
CA GLY A 160 -19.65 5.76 -5.30
C GLY A 160 -18.17 5.34 -5.27
N MET A 161 -17.24 6.30 -5.27
CA MET A 161 -15.81 5.99 -5.20
C MET A 161 -15.44 5.19 -3.95
N ARG A 162 -15.95 5.58 -2.78
CA ARG A 162 -15.66 4.87 -1.52
C ARG A 162 -16.19 3.45 -1.51
N ILE A 163 -17.43 3.23 -1.95
CA ILE A 163 -18.01 1.88 -2.03
C ILE A 163 -17.26 1.03 -3.06
N MET A 164 -16.83 1.62 -4.18
CA MET A 164 -15.97 0.93 -5.15
C MET A 164 -14.64 0.50 -4.53
N GLU A 165 -14.00 1.37 -3.77
CA GLU A 165 -12.75 1.06 -3.04
C GLU A 165 -12.96 -0.04 -2.02
N GLU A 166 -14.06 -0.05 -1.27
CA GLU A 166 -14.41 -1.12 -0.32
C GLU A 166 -14.61 -2.48 -1.00
N ILE A 167 -15.34 -2.50 -2.12
CA ILE A 167 -15.57 -3.71 -2.92
C ILE A 167 -14.22 -4.24 -3.43
N ASN A 168 -13.40 -3.35 -4.02
CA ASN A 168 -12.07 -3.71 -4.49
C ASN A 168 -11.23 -4.28 -3.35
N GLN A 169 -11.13 -3.57 -2.22
CA GLN A 169 -10.35 -4.01 -1.07
C GLN A 169 -10.78 -5.40 -0.62
N THR A 170 -12.08 -5.67 -0.54
CA THR A 170 -12.61 -6.97 -0.12
C THR A 170 -12.21 -8.06 -1.11
N LEU A 171 -12.52 -7.89 -2.40
CA LEU A 171 -12.25 -8.88 -3.44
C LEU A 171 -10.75 -9.17 -3.62
N PHE A 172 -9.92 -8.12 -3.61
CA PHE A 172 -8.48 -8.26 -3.75
C PHE A 172 -7.83 -8.91 -2.52
N THR A 173 -8.38 -8.66 -1.32
CA THR A 173 -7.89 -9.32 -0.10
C THR A 173 -8.25 -10.81 -0.12
N GLU A 174 -9.49 -11.16 -0.47
CA GLU A 174 -9.95 -12.55 -0.58
C GLU A 174 -9.09 -13.38 -1.56
N ILE A 175 -8.87 -12.86 -2.77
CA ILE A 175 -8.05 -13.60 -3.76
C ILE A 175 -6.59 -13.71 -3.30
N MET A 176 -6.03 -12.66 -2.72
CA MET A 176 -4.66 -12.69 -2.19
C MET A 176 -4.51 -13.79 -1.13
N GLU A 177 -5.37 -13.82 -0.12
CA GLU A 177 -5.32 -14.83 0.95
C GLU A 177 -5.44 -16.24 0.40
N ASN A 178 -6.39 -16.48 -0.51
CA ASN A 178 -6.59 -17.77 -1.16
C ASN A 178 -5.33 -18.25 -1.90
N ILE A 179 -4.68 -17.37 -2.66
CA ILE A 179 -3.47 -17.73 -3.40
C ILE A 179 -2.28 -17.93 -2.47
N LEU A 180 -2.10 -17.07 -1.45
CA LEU A 180 -1.01 -17.20 -0.49
C LEU A 180 -1.12 -18.50 0.34
N LEU A 181 -2.35 -18.92 0.69
CA LEU A 181 -2.62 -20.20 1.33
C LEU A 181 -2.28 -21.38 0.41
N LYS A 182 -2.76 -21.36 -0.85
CA LYS A 182 -2.45 -22.41 -1.85
C LYS A 182 -0.95 -22.56 -2.11
N LYS A 183 -0.16 -21.49 -1.96
CA LYS A 183 1.29 -21.45 -2.19
C LYS A 183 2.12 -21.59 -0.91
N GLU A 184 1.49 -21.85 0.24
CA GLU A 184 2.14 -22.06 1.54
C GLU A 184 3.02 -20.87 2.01
N VAL A 185 2.72 -19.65 1.55
CA VAL A 185 3.47 -18.41 1.89
C VAL A 185 2.67 -17.43 2.75
N SER A 186 1.48 -17.83 3.23
CA SER A 186 0.61 -16.99 4.06
C SER A 186 1.29 -16.46 5.33
N SER A 187 2.22 -17.23 5.92
CA SER A 187 2.97 -16.81 7.11
C SER A 187 3.81 -15.54 6.89
N LEU A 188 4.19 -15.24 5.65
CA LEU A 188 4.97 -14.04 5.31
C LEU A 188 4.16 -12.74 5.41
N MET A 189 2.83 -12.83 5.53
CA MET A 189 1.94 -11.68 5.72
C MET A 189 1.64 -11.38 7.19
N SER A 190 2.20 -12.13 8.14
CA SER A 190 2.01 -11.84 9.56
C SER A 190 2.65 -10.50 9.96
N ALA A 191 2.33 -10.05 11.19
CA ALA A 191 3.05 -8.97 11.83
C ALA A 191 4.56 -9.27 11.79
N TYR A 192 5.32 -8.32 11.24
CA TYR A 192 6.75 -8.47 10.98
C TYR A 192 7.57 -7.85 12.12
N TRP A 193 7.11 -6.72 12.64
CA TRP A 193 7.74 -6.02 13.75
C TRP A 193 7.19 -6.52 15.09
N ARG A 194 8.03 -6.59 16.11
CA ARG A 194 7.66 -6.92 17.49
C ARG A 194 7.74 -5.71 18.38
#